data_AF-A0A7X3XPT3-F1
#
_entry.id   AF-A0A7X3XPT3-F1
#
_cell.length_a   1.000
_cell.length_b   1.000
_cell.length_c   1.000
_cell.angle_alpha   90.00
_cell.angle_beta   90.00
_cell.angle_gamma   90.00
#
_symmetry.space_group_name_H-M   'P 1'
#
loop_
_entity.id
_entity.type
_entity.pdbx_description
1 polymer ?
#
loop_
_entity_poly.entity_id
_entity_poly.type
_entity_poly.pdbx_seq_one_letter_code
_entity_poly.pdbx_strand_id
1 'polypeptide(L)'
;MKMIRGTLKLALVLYICAALSGVYVLSASAKITPHDGDDGTQLITIVKGDTLWDLCQEHLKDPLRWRELSKYNDFTNPHLIYPGESLRIPVAMMKEVKEVAEEELAEQQAELEQLRAELAESEATRDKLEAEISGLTNSMDELKAQIEALEASLKAQEKLITAVSETGDAVSSSIKEALAAKKTAILNEIAHLDEHLAGIEEMIKEHKMQAKATHELIESIEENVKMFLASIEANQKAINEVKMILEDAKGVHEELSSSKRALVFLTTLAAGVGLFAINAMGGRE
;
A
#
# COMPACT_ATOMS: atom_id res chain seq x y z
N MET A 1 68.39 105.09 98.28
CA MET A 1 67.19 104.71 97.49
C MET A 1 67.48 104.14 96.07
N LYS A 2 68.69 103.64 95.77
CA LYS A 2 68.99 103.04 94.43
C LYS A 2 68.70 101.53 94.32
N MET A 3 68.71 100.78 95.43
CA MET A 3 68.53 99.31 95.40
C MET A 3 67.07 98.84 95.28
N ILE A 4 66.10 99.61 95.78
CA ILE A 4 64.67 99.20 95.78
C ILE A 4 64.04 99.31 94.38
N ARG A 5 64.55 100.20 93.52
CA ARG A 5 64.05 100.35 92.14
C ARG A 5 64.53 99.22 91.21
N GLY A 6 65.65 98.58 91.53
CA GLY A 6 66.20 97.45 90.77
C GLY A 6 65.43 96.15 91.01
N THR A 7 65.10 95.87 92.27
CA THR A 7 64.33 94.68 92.66
C THR A 7 62.88 94.74 92.16
N LEU A 8 62.27 95.94 92.12
CA LEU A 8 60.92 96.12 91.60
C LEU A 8 60.83 95.86 90.08
N LYS A 9 61.85 96.30 89.31
CA LYS A 9 61.93 96.02 87.87
C LYS A 9 62.14 94.52 87.60
N LEU A 10 62.96 93.86 88.40
CA LEU A 10 63.22 92.43 88.24
C LEU A 10 61.99 91.57 88.60
N ALA A 11 61.24 91.95 89.64
CA ALA A 11 59.97 91.32 90.00
C ALA A 11 58.88 91.54 88.94
N LEU A 12 58.82 92.73 88.34
CA LEU A 12 57.87 93.04 87.27
C LEU A 12 58.18 92.28 85.98
N VAL A 13 59.47 92.12 85.63
CA VAL A 13 59.90 91.29 84.50
C VAL A 13 59.61 89.80 84.76
N LEU A 14 59.85 89.31 85.98
CA LEU A 14 59.50 87.93 86.36
C LEU A 14 57.99 87.66 86.32
N TYR A 15 57.16 88.61 86.77
CA TYR A 15 55.70 88.51 86.70
C TYR A 15 55.20 88.49 85.25
N ILE A 16 55.78 89.32 84.37
CA ILE A 16 55.45 89.33 82.94
C ILE A 16 55.91 88.03 82.26
N CYS A 17 57.08 87.48 82.63
CA CYS A 17 57.54 86.19 82.12
C CYS A 17 56.65 85.01 82.57
N ALA A 18 56.18 85.01 83.82
CA ALA A 18 55.25 84.00 84.31
C ALA A 18 53.87 84.11 83.62
N ALA A 19 53.39 85.33 83.40
CA ALA A 19 52.12 85.58 82.69
C ALA A 19 52.17 85.20 81.20
N LEU A 20 53.33 85.30 80.54
CA LEU A 20 53.51 84.91 79.14
C LEU A 20 53.78 83.41 78.94
N SER A 21 54.17 82.67 79.99
CA SER A 21 54.31 81.19 79.94
C SER A 21 53.01 80.43 80.17
N GLY A 22 51.92 81.12 80.51
CA GLY A 22 50.60 80.55 80.70
C GLY A 22 49.94 80.23 79.37
N VAL A 23 50.36 79.12 78.76
CA VAL A 23 49.61 78.46 77.68
C VAL A 23 48.31 77.92 78.28
N TYR A 24 47.28 78.77 78.34
CA TYR A 24 45.90 78.33 78.48
C TYR A 24 45.46 77.76 77.13
N VAL A 25 45.79 76.49 76.90
CA VAL A 25 45.05 75.71 75.92
C VAL A 25 43.68 75.43 76.55
N LEU A 26 42.73 76.34 76.31
CA LEU A 26 41.32 75.96 76.31
C LEU A 26 41.11 75.06 75.09
N SER A 27 41.45 73.78 75.23
CA SER A 27 40.89 72.77 74.35
C SER A 27 39.43 72.63 74.75
N ALA A 28 38.54 73.23 73.97
CA ALA A 28 37.14 72.82 73.93
C ALA A 28 37.10 71.37 73.44
N SER A 29 37.24 70.41 74.38
CA SER A 29 37.07 69.00 74.07
C SER A 29 35.60 68.81 73.73
N ALA A 30 35.30 68.37 72.51
CA ALA A 30 33.95 67.94 72.18
C ALA A 30 33.56 66.82 73.15
N LYS A 31 32.37 66.92 73.73
CA LYS A 31 31.84 65.94 74.67
C LYS A 31 30.40 65.65 74.33
N ILE A 32 30.02 64.37 74.42
CA ILE A 32 28.63 63.93 74.42
C ILE A 32 28.21 63.69 75.86
N THR A 33 27.14 64.37 76.28
CA THR A 33 26.49 64.12 77.56
C THR A 33 25.04 63.71 77.32
N PRO A 34 24.65 62.48 77.64
CA PRO A 34 23.26 62.07 77.69
C PRO A 34 22.45 63.01 78.57
N HIS A 35 21.26 63.40 78.14
CA HIS A 35 20.33 64.07 79.05
C HIS A 35 19.93 63.11 80.18
N ASP A 36 19.61 63.69 81.34
CA ASP A 36 18.98 62.96 82.43
C ASP A 36 17.59 62.49 81.97
N GLY A 37 17.32 61.19 82.02
CA GLY A 37 15.96 60.74 81.75
C GLY A 37 15.75 59.25 81.49
N ASP A 38 14.71 58.75 82.17
CA ASP A 38 13.61 57.89 81.71
C ASP A 38 13.84 56.42 81.30
N ASP A 39 12.88 55.60 81.72
CA ASP A 39 12.82 54.13 81.58
C ASP A 39 12.67 53.65 80.11
N GLY A 40 12.45 54.57 79.16
CA GLY A 40 12.24 54.31 77.74
C GLY A 40 13.45 54.54 76.82
N THR A 41 14.67 54.60 77.36
CA THR A 41 15.89 54.87 76.59
C THR A 41 17.00 53.88 76.88
N GLN A 42 17.86 53.58 75.89
CA GLN A 42 19.00 52.69 76.03
C GLN A 42 20.30 53.48 75.96
N LEU A 43 21.24 53.17 76.84
CA LEU A 43 22.56 53.77 76.86
C LEU A 43 23.57 52.84 76.17
N ILE A 44 24.29 53.36 75.19
CA ILE A 44 25.34 52.64 74.45
C ILE A 44 26.68 53.32 74.75
N THR A 45 27.71 52.53 75.03
CA THR A 45 29.06 53.03 75.22
C THR A 45 29.78 53.07 73.89
N ILE A 46 30.27 54.24 73.50
CA ILE A 46 30.99 54.46 72.25
C ILE A 46 32.36 53.76 72.35
N VAL A 47 32.71 52.95 71.35
CA VAL A 47 33.98 52.24 71.28
C VAL A 47 34.88 52.88 70.23
N LYS A 48 36.20 52.62 70.32
CA LYS A 48 37.16 53.12 69.36
C LYS A 48 36.88 52.57 67.97
N GLY A 49 36.55 53.47 67.03
CA GLY A 49 36.22 53.13 65.65
C GLY A 49 34.80 53.53 65.26
N ASP A 50 33.92 53.74 66.25
CA ASP A 50 32.56 54.17 66.01
C ASP A 50 32.51 55.61 65.53
N THR A 51 31.57 55.88 64.61
CA THR A 51 31.17 57.23 64.26
C THR A 51 29.71 57.42 64.62
N LEU A 52 29.28 58.66 64.86
CA LEU A 52 27.87 58.94 65.16
C LEU A 52 26.97 58.50 63.99
N TRP A 53 27.50 58.59 62.77
CA TRP A 53 26.89 58.13 61.55
C TRP A 53 26.67 56.60 61.54
N ASP A 54 27.72 55.84 61.88
CA ASP A 54 27.66 54.37 61.91
C ASP A 54 26.76 53.88 63.06
N LEU A 55 26.80 54.52 64.23
CA LEU A 55 25.92 54.20 65.36
C LEU A 55 24.44 54.48 65.02
N CYS A 56 24.15 55.57 64.30
CA CYS A 56 22.80 55.83 63.79
C CYS A 56 22.40 54.82 62.70
N GLN A 57 23.31 54.49 61.78
CA GLN A 57 23.08 53.49 60.74
C GLN A 57 22.86 52.09 61.32
N GLU A 58 23.55 51.73 62.40
CA GLU A 58 23.47 50.43 63.03
C GLU A 58 22.16 50.26 63.80
N HIS A 59 21.86 51.22 64.69
CA HIS A 59 20.75 51.13 65.64
C HIS A 59 19.43 51.71 65.12
N LEU A 60 19.49 52.72 64.24
CA LEU A 60 18.32 53.41 63.70
C LEU A 60 18.11 53.22 62.19
N LYS A 61 19.00 52.44 61.52
CA LYS A 61 19.02 52.15 60.07
C LYS A 61 19.05 53.37 59.13
N ASP A 62 19.01 54.58 59.68
CA ASP A 62 19.18 55.83 58.97
C ASP A 62 20.29 56.65 59.65
N PRO A 63 21.40 56.89 58.93
CA PRO A 63 22.53 57.63 59.48
C PRO A 63 22.24 59.12 59.72
N LEU A 64 21.21 59.70 59.11
CA LEU A 64 20.85 61.11 59.26
C LEU A 64 20.08 61.41 60.57
N ARG A 65 19.63 60.37 61.29
CA ARG A 65 18.85 60.49 62.54
C ARG A 65 19.65 60.98 63.74
N TRP A 66 20.94 61.25 63.59
CA TRP A 66 21.74 61.91 64.63
C TRP A 66 21.16 63.28 65.06
N ARG A 67 20.47 63.99 64.15
CA ARG A 67 19.77 65.26 64.45
C ARG A 67 18.58 65.07 65.38
N GLU A 68 17.98 63.89 65.38
CA GLU A 68 16.90 63.54 66.29
C GLU A 68 17.47 63.06 67.63
N LEU A 69 18.62 62.39 67.62
CA LEU A 69 19.36 62.00 68.83
C LEU A 69 19.89 63.20 69.63
N SER A 70 20.09 64.37 69.01
CA SER A 70 20.46 65.61 69.72
C SER A 70 19.36 66.16 70.63
N LYS A 71 18.15 65.60 70.56
CA LYS A 71 17.09 65.90 71.54
C LYS A 71 17.26 65.11 72.86
N TYR A 72 18.08 64.07 72.85
CA TYR A 72 18.29 63.16 73.99
C TYR A 72 19.74 63.21 74.52
N ASN A 73 20.63 63.88 73.80
CA ASN A 73 22.03 64.02 74.13
C ASN A 73 22.50 65.43 73.77
N ASP A 74 23.28 66.04 74.65
CA ASP A 74 23.97 67.28 74.34
C ASP A 74 25.26 66.99 73.57
N PHE A 75 25.34 67.54 72.36
CA PHE A 75 26.50 67.45 71.50
C PHE A 75 27.25 68.77 71.51
N THR A 76 28.47 68.79 72.07
CA THR A 76 29.35 69.98 71.98
C THR A 76 29.83 70.21 70.54
N ASN A 77 30.07 69.12 69.80
CA ASN A 77 30.32 69.14 68.36
C ASN A 77 29.76 67.83 67.76
N PRO A 78 28.72 67.88 66.91
CA PRO A 78 28.10 66.69 66.33
C PRO A 78 29.02 65.85 65.44
N HIS A 79 30.16 66.40 65.00
CA HIS A 79 31.13 65.71 64.14
C HIS A 79 32.25 65.00 64.91
N LEU A 80 32.32 65.13 66.24
CA LEU A 80 33.38 64.56 67.07
C LEU A 80 32.77 63.78 68.24
N ILE A 81 33.07 62.48 68.29
CA ILE A 81 32.66 61.57 69.37
C ILE A 81 33.89 60.82 69.89
N TYR A 82 33.92 60.48 71.18
CA TYR A 82 35.08 59.83 71.78
C TYR A 82 34.76 58.47 72.42
N PRO A 83 35.70 57.51 72.37
CA PRO A 83 35.53 56.23 73.04
C PRO A 83 35.36 56.38 74.56
N GLY A 84 34.43 55.63 75.14
CA GLY A 84 34.07 55.69 76.56
C GLY A 84 32.96 56.70 76.89
N GLU A 85 32.55 57.53 75.93
CA GLU A 85 31.34 58.34 76.07
C GLU A 85 30.09 57.46 75.98
N SER A 86 29.00 57.94 76.57
CA SER A 86 27.71 57.26 76.55
C SER A 86 26.77 58.01 75.61
N LEU A 87 26.10 57.28 74.73
CA LEU A 87 25.10 57.78 73.80
C LEU A 87 23.74 57.19 74.20
N ARG A 88 22.75 58.05 74.42
CA ARG A 88 21.38 57.65 74.74
C ARG A 88 20.55 57.56 73.46
N ILE A 89 19.99 56.39 73.18
CA ILE A 89 19.10 56.15 72.05
C ILE A 89 17.70 55.81 72.57
N PRO A 90 16.64 56.49 72.12
CA PRO A 90 15.27 56.16 72.51
C PRO A 90 14.87 54.76 72.05
N VAL A 91 14.30 53.95 72.95
CA VAL A 91 13.81 52.60 72.62
C VAL A 91 12.67 52.68 71.60
N ALA A 92 11.86 53.74 71.64
CA ALA A 92 10.81 53.99 70.65
C ALA A 92 11.35 54.07 69.21
N MET A 93 12.48 54.74 68.99
CA MET A 93 13.10 54.87 67.66
C MET A 93 13.72 53.55 67.17
N MET A 94 14.28 52.74 68.07
CA MET A 94 14.79 51.40 67.74
C MET A 94 13.66 50.40 67.50
N LYS A 95 12.54 50.53 68.22
CA LYS A 95 11.35 49.70 68.05
C LYS A 95 10.68 49.97 66.71
N GLU A 96 10.51 51.24 66.34
CA GLU A 96 10.01 51.67 65.03
C GLU A 96 10.80 51.04 63.88
N VAL A 97 12.14 51.06 63.97
CA VAL A 97 13.02 50.48 62.96
C VAL A 97 12.92 48.95 62.88
N LYS A 98 12.72 48.29 64.02
CA LYS A 98 12.48 46.83 64.06
C LYS A 98 11.13 46.47 63.47
N GLU A 99 10.08 47.20 63.82
CA GLU A 99 8.72 46.96 63.30
C GLU A 99 8.69 47.17 61.79
N VAL A 100 9.31 48.23 61.27
CA VAL A 100 9.45 48.47 59.83
C VAL A 100 10.26 47.36 59.15
N ALA A 101 11.39 46.94 59.73
CA ALA A 101 12.20 45.87 59.14
C ALA A 101 11.50 44.50 59.18
N GLU A 102 10.73 44.21 60.24
CA GLU A 102 9.93 42.99 60.36
C GLU A 102 8.76 43.00 59.37
N GLU A 103 8.13 44.17 59.14
CA GLU A 103 7.07 44.36 58.14
C GLU A 103 7.61 44.22 56.71
N GLU A 104 8.73 44.88 56.38
CA GLU A 104 9.41 44.72 55.07
C GLU A 104 9.83 43.27 54.81
N LEU A 105 10.33 42.57 55.84
CA LEU A 105 10.70 41.16 55.71
C LEU A 105 9.47 40.27 55.50
N ALA A 106 8.35 40.56 56.18
CA ALA A 106 7.09 39.85 56.00
C ALA A 106 6.50 40.09 54.60
N GLU A 107 6.57 41.32 54.07
CA GLU A 107 6.17 41.64 52.70
C GLU A 107 7.02 40.90 51.67
N GLN A 108 8.34 40.90 51.83
CA GLN A 108 9.26 40.17 50.94
C GLN A 108 9.02 38.65 50.99
N GLN A 109 8.71 38.10 52.17
CA GLN A 109 8.38 36.70 52.32
C GLN A 109 7.05 36.35 51.62
N ALA A 110 6.04 37.21 51.75
CA ALA A 110 4.76 37.04 51.06
C ALA A 110 4.92 37.10 49.54
N GLU A 111 5.73 38.04 49.02
CA GLU A 111 6.05 38.14 47.59
C GLU A 111 6.81 36.90 47.09
N LEU A 112 7.79 36.42 47.86
CA LEU A 112 8.53 35.19 47.54
C LEU A 112 7.61 33.96 47.50
N GLU A 113 6.68 33.84 48.44
CA GLU A 113 5.68 32.76 48.44
C GLU A 113 4.74 32.85 47.24
N GLN A 114 4.29 34.04 46.87
CA GLN A 114 3.49 34.25 45.66
C GLN A 114 4.25 33.84 44.40
N LEU A 115 5.51 34.26 44.26
CA LEU A 115 6.36 33.88 43.12
C LEU A 115 6.63 32.38 43.07
N ARG A 116 6.80 31.73 44.22
CA ARG A 116 6.95 30.26 44.29
C ARG A 116 5.67 29.54 43.87
N ALA A 117 4.50 30.05 44.25
CA ALA A 117 3.22 29.50 43.84
C ALA A 117 3.01 29.63 42.31
N GLU A 118 3.32 30.81 41.75
CA GLU A 118 3.25 31.06 40.30
C GLU A 118 4.24 30.17 39.52
N LEU A 119 5.47 30.01 40.03
CA LEU A 119 6.45 29.10 39.43
C LEU A 119 5.96 27.65 39.44
N ALA A 120 5.40 27.19 40.56
CA ALA A 120 4.86 25.83 40.67
C ALA A 120 3.70 25.59 39.69
N GLU A 121 2.82 26.57 39.50
CA GLU A 121 1.76 26.50 38.48
C GLU A 121 2.35 26.45 37.07
N SER A 122 3.34 27.31 36.77
CA SER A 122 4.03 27.33 35.49
C SER A 122 4.73 25.99 35.19
N GLU A 123 5.44 25.41 36.16
CA GLU A 123 6.08 24.10 36.02
C GLU A 123 5.05 22.99 35.77
N ALA A 124 3.92 23.01 36.48
CA ALA A 124 2.84 22.04 36.24
C ALA A 124 2.26 22.17 34.82
N THR A 125 2.10 23.40 34.31
CA THR A 125 1.65 23.60 32.91
C THR A 125 2.68 23.13 31.90
N ARG A 126 3.97 23.38 32.15
CA ARG A 126 5.08 22.89 31.31
C ARG A 126 5.07 21.36 31.22
N ASP A 127 4.97 20.69 32.36
CA ASP A 127 4.99 19.22 32.42
C ASP A 127 3.79 18.61 31.67
N LYS A 128 2.62 19.26 31.77
CA LYS A 128 1.44 18.88 30.97
C LYS A 128 1.67 19.06 29.47
N LEU A 129 2.21 20.21 29.06
CA LEU A 129 2.52 20.47 27.64
C LEU A 129 3.57 19.49 27.10
N GLU A 130 4.58 19.15 27.90
CA GLU A 130 5.60 18.17 27.52
C GLU A 130 5.00 16.78 27.31
N ALA A 131 4.07 16.37 28.19
CA ALA A 131 3.32 15.12 28.01
C ALA A 131 2.45 15.13 26.75
N GLU A 132 1.78 16.26 26.45
CA GLU A 132 0.99 16.40 25.21
C GLU A 132 1.88 16.36 23.95
N ILE A 133 3.04 17.04 23.96
CA ILE A 133 4.01 17.00 22.86
C ILE A 133 4.54 15.58 22.65
N SER A 134 4.83 14.86 23.73
CA SER A 134 5.25 13.46 23.65
C SER A 134 4.15 12.58 23.03
N GLY A 135 2.89 12.75 23.46
CA GLY A 135 1.75 12.05 22.88
C GLY A 135 1.54 12.34 21.39
N LEU A 136 1.68 13.60 20.99
CA LEU A 136 1.61 14.02 19.58
C LEU A 136 2.76 13.45 18.76
N THR A 137 3.96 13.38 19.31
CA THR A 137 5.14 12.79 18.64
C THR A 137 4.91 11.31 18.37
N ASN A 138 4.43 10.56 19.36
CA ASN A 138 4.09 9.14 19.18
C ASN A 138 2.98 8.95 18.13
N SER A 139 1.96 9.81 18.14
CA SER A 139 0.88 9.78 17.14
C SER A 139 1.40 10.10 15.74
N MET A 140 2.36 11.01 15.61
CA MET A 140 2.98 11.36 14.34
C MET A 140 3.84 10.22 13.79
N ASP A 141 4.58 9.50 14.66
CA ASP A 141 5.38 8.35 14.25
C ASP A 141 4.50 7.17 13.83
N GLU A 142 3.37 6.94 14.52
CA GLU A 142 2.36 5.97 14.11
C GLU A 142 1.75 6.31 12.74
N LEU A 143 1.38 7.58 12.53
CA LEU A 143 0.86 8.03 11.23
C LEU A 143 1.88 7.88 10.11
N LYS A 144 3.17 8.15 10.36
CA LYS A 144 4.23 7.91 9.37
C LYS A 144 4.35 6.42 9.02
N ALA A 145 4.33 5.54 10.02
CA ALA A 145 4.37 4.10 9.78
C ALA A 145 3.16 3.62 8.95
N GLN A 146 1.97 4.17 9.21
CA GLN A 146 0.77 3.89 8.41
C GLN A 146 0.89 4.38 6.96
N ILE A 147 1.47 5.57 6.74
CA ILE A 147 1.73 6.10 5.40
C ILE A 147 2.69 5.19 4.64
N GLU A 148 3.80 4.78 5.25
CA GLU A 148 4.77 3.86 4.62
C GLU A 148 4.13 2.50 4.26
N ALA A 149 3.28 1.97 5.14
CA ALA A 149 2.54 0.73 4.87
C ALA A 149 1.56 0.88 3.69
N LEU A 150 0.86 2.02 3.61
CA LEU A 150 -0.04 2.32 2.49
C LEU A 150 0.72 2.49 1.17
N GLU A 151 1.87 3.17 1.17
CA GLU A 151 2.73 3.31 -0.01
C GLU A 151 3.24 1.96 -0.51
N ALA A 152 3.65 1.07 0.41
CA ALA A 152 4.06 -0.29 0.06
C ALA A 152 2.90 -1.10 -0.56
N SER A 153 1.69 -0.97 0.00
CA SER A 153 0.48 -1.59 -0.55
C SER A 153 0.14 -1.07 -1.94
N LEU A 154 0.23 0.24 -2.16
CA LEU A 154 -0.04 0.88 -3.45
C LEU A 154 0.95 0.42 -4.53
N LYS A 155 2.23 0.32 -4.18
CA LYS A 155 3.26 -0.24 -5.07
C LYS A 155 3.00 -1.70 -5.42
N ALA A 156 2.52 -2.50 -4.46
CA ALA A 156 2.14 -3.88 -4.72
C ALA A 156 0.92 -3.97 -5.65
N GLN A 157 -0.07 -3.09 -5.49
CA GLN A 157 -1.23 -3.01 -6.39
C GLN A 157 -0.84 -2.58 -7.81
N GLU A 158 0.07 -1.63 -7.98
CA GLU A 158 0.57 -1.22 -9.30
C GLU A 158 1.24 -2.38 -10.05
N LYS A 159 2.00 -3.21 -9.32
CA LYS A 159 2.58 -4.44 -9.87
C LYS A 159 1.51 -5.47 -10.27
N LEU A 160 0.41 -5.56 -9.52
CA LEU A 160 -0.70 -6.44 -9.88
C LEU A 160 -1.43 -5.93 -11.13
N ILE A 161 -1.66 -4.62 -11.23
CA ILE A 161 -2.32 -4.01 -12.40
C ILE A 161 -1.53 -4.26 -13.68
N THR A 162 -0.20 -4.07 -13.63
CA THR A 162 0.68 -4.35 -14.76
C THR A 162 0.65 -5.83 -15.16
N ALA A 163 0.77 -6.74 -14.20
CA ALA A 163 0.69 -8.19 -14.47
C ALA A 163 -0.68 -8.61 -15.05
N VAL A 164 -1.78 -8.05 -14.56
CA VAL A 164 -3.14 -8.31 -15.08
C VAL A 164 -3.28 -7.78 -16.51
N SER A 165 -2.74 -6.61 -16.81
CA SER A 165 -2.75 -6.05 -18.18
C SER A 165 -1.97 -6.95 -19.15
N GLU A 166 -0.75 -7.34 -18.80
CA GLU A 166 0.09 -8.23 -19.62
C GLU A 166 -0.60 -9.58 -19.85
N THR A 167 -1.23 -10.12 -18.81
CA THR A 167 -2.01 -11.37 -18.92
C THR A 167 -3.23 -11.18 -19.82
N GLY A 168 -3.93 -10.06 -19.71
CA GLY A 168 -5.07 -9.72 -20.57
C GLY A 168 -4.68 -9.64 -22.04
N ASP A 169 -3.56 -8.98 -22.34
CA ASP A 169 -3.02 -8.88 -23.70
C ASP A 169 -2.60 -10.26 -24.26
N ALA A 170 -1.92 -11.07 -23.45
CA ALA A 170 -1.51 -12.42 -23.81
C ALA A 170 -2.71 -13.34 -24.10
N VAL A 171 -3.75 -13.27 -23.26
CA VAL A 171 -5.01 -14.02 -23.46
C VAL A 171 -5.72 -13.55 -24.73
N SER A 172 -5.81 -12.24 -24.95
CA SER A 172 -6.43 -11.67 -26.15
C SER A 172 -5.72 -12.15 -27.44
N SER A 173 -4.38 -12.12 -27.46
CA SER A 173 -3.59 -12.64 -28.60
C SER A 173 -3.83 -14.13 -28.80
N SER A 174 -3.75 -14.92 -27.72
CA SER A 174 -3.94 -16.37 -27.77
C SER A 174 -5.33 -16.75 -28.29
N ILE A 175 -6.38 -16.05 -27.85
CA ILE A 175 -7.74 -16.25 -28.34
C ILE A 175 -7.83 -15.91 -29.83
N LYS A 176 -7.26 -14.77 -30.24
CA LYS A 176 -7.27 -14.34 -31.65
C LYS A 176 -6.57 -15.36 -32.56
N GLU A 177 -5.42 -15.86 -32.14
CA GLU A 177 -4.66 -16.88 -32.85
C GLU A 177 -5.40 -18.20 -32.92
N ALA A 178 -5.95 -18.68 -31.79
CA ALA A 178 -6.72 -19.92 -31.74
C ALA A 178 -7.97 -19.83 -32.62
N LEU A 179 -8.69 -18.70 -32.59
CA LEU A 179 -9.87 -18.47 -33.41
C LEU A 179 -9.51 -18.44 -34.90
N ALA A 180 -8.42 -17.77 -35.27
CA ALA A 180 -7.93 -17.73 -36.65
C ALA A 180 -7.53 -19.13 -37.14
N ALA A 181 -6.79 -19.90 -36.32
CA ALA A 181 -6.39 -21.27 -36.63
C ALA A 181 -7.61 -22.19 -36.80
N LYS A 182 -8.58 -22.12 -35.89
CA LYS A 182 -9.83 -22.90 -35.97
C LYS A 182 -10.67 -22.51 -37.17
N LYS A 183 -10.79 -21.22 -37.48
CA LYS A 183 -11.47 -20.74 -38.70
C LYS A 183 -10.85 -21.35 -39.95
N THR A 184 -9.52 -21.32 -40.07
CA THR A 184 -8.81 -21.89 -41.22
C THR A 184 -8.99 -23.40 -41.31
N ALA A 185 -8.92 -24.12 -40.18
CA ALA A 185 -9.16 -25.56 -40.15
C ALA A 185 -10.57 -25.92 -40.64
N ILE A 186 -11.60 -25.23 -40.14
CA ILE A 186 -12.99 -25.42 -40.57
C ILE A 186 -13.16 -25.14 -42.06
N LEU A 187 -12.55 -24.06 -42.58
CA LEU A 187 -12.61 -23.75 -44.01
C LEU A 187 -11.97 -24.84 -44.88
N ASN A 188 -10.86 -25.42 -44.43
CA ASN A 188 -10.22 -26.53 -45.13
C ASN A 188 -11.07 -27.81 -45.09
N GLU A 189 -11.70 -28.11 -43.96
CA GLU A 189 -12.65 -29.24 -43.85
C GLU A 189 -13.84 -29.06 -44.78
N ILE A 190 -14.41 -27.85 -44.87
CA ILE A 190 -15.50 -27.54 -45.81
C ILE A 190 -15.04 -27.76 -47.25
N ALA A 191 -13.86 -27.25 -47.63
CA ALA A 191 -13.34 -27.42 -48.98
C ALA A 191 -13.13 -28.89 -49.36
N HIS A 192 -12.65 -29.71 -48.42
CA HIS A 192 -12.50 -31.15 -48.62
C HIS A 192 -13.86 -31.86 -48.74
N LEU A 193 -14.86 -31.45 -47.97
CA LEU A 193 -16.23 -31.98 -48.10
C LEU A 193 -16.85 -31.61 -49.45
N ASP A 194 -16.61 -30.39 -49.96
CA ASP A 194 -17.07 -29.97 -51.29
C ASP A 194 -16.45 -30.83 -52.40
N GLU A 195 -15.16 -31.15 -52.30
CA GLU A 195 -14.48 -32.06 -53.24
C GLU A 195 -15.07 -33.48 -53.19
N HIS A 196 -15.34 -33.99 -51.98
CA HIS A 196 -16.02 -35.28 -51.79
C HIS A 196 -17.42 -35.30 -52.41
N LEU A 197 -18.20 -34.22 -52.23
CA LEU A 197 -19.53 -34.10 -52.82
C LEU A 197 -19.48 -34.10 -54.34
N ALA A 198 -18.54 -33.36 -54.94
CA ALA A 198 -18.35 -33.36 -56.39
C ALA A 198 -17.99 -34.76 -56.93
N GLY A 199 -17.16 -35.51 -56.21
CA GLY A 199 -16.85 -36.90 -56.54
C GLY A 199 -18.07 -37.81 -56.49
N ILE A 200 -18.91 -37.66 -55.45
CA ILE A 200 -20.18 -38.40 -55.32
C ILE A 200 -21.15 -38.05 -56.46
N GLU A 201 -21.26 -36.77 -56.82
CA GLU A 201 -22.11 -36.34 -57.94
C GLU A 201 -21.69 -36.97 -59.27
N GLU A 202 -20.38 -37.06 -59.55
CA GLU A 202 -19.90 -37.73 -60.77
C GLU A 202 -20.15 -39.25 -60.72
N MET A 203 -19.95 -39.90 -59.57
CA MET A 203 -20.31 -41.32 -59.41
C MET A 203 -21.80 -41.57 -59.63
N ILE A 204 -22.68 -40.70 -59.11
CA ILE A 204 -24.13 -40.78 -59.34
C ILE A 204 -24.45 -40.65 -60.83
N LYS A 205 -23.79 -39.72 -61.51
CA LYS A 205 -23.96 -39.49 -62.96
C LYS A 205 -23.51 -40.72 -63.77
N GLU A 206 -22.38 -41.32 -63.42
CA GLU A 206 -21.90 -42.55 -64.04
C GLU A 206 -22.88 -43.71 -63.82
N HIS A 207 -23.32 -43.94 -62.58
CA HIS A 207 -24.31 -44.97 -62.27
C HIS A 207 -25.64 -44.74 -62.98
N LYS A 208 -26.08 -43.49 -63.14
CA LYS A 208 -27.29 -43.15 -63.90
C LYS A 208 -27.13 -43.49 -65.38
N MET A 209 -25.96 -43.25 -65.96
CA MET A 209 -25.67 -43.63 -67.35
C MET A 209 -25.65 -45.15 -67.53
N GLN A 210 -25.00 -45.86 -66.60
CA GLN A 210 -25.00 -47.33 -66.57
C GLN A 210 -26.43 -47.88 -66.44
N ALA A 211 -27.24 -47.34 -65.53
CA ALA A 211 -28.63 -47.72 -65.36
C ALA A 211 -29.46 -47.53 -66.64
N LYS A 212 -29.26 -46.41 -67.34
CA LYS A 212 -29.91 -46.15 -68.64
C LYS A 212 -29.49 -47.16 -69.71
N ALA A 213 -28.19 -47.45 -69.82
CA ALA A 213 -27.68 -48.45 -70.77
C ALA A 213 -28.22 -49.86 -70.46
N THR A 214 -28.30 -50.23 -69.17
CA THR A 214 -28.90 -51.52 -68.78
C THR A 214 -30.40 -51.57 -69.10
N HIS A 215 -31.11 -50.44 -68.96
CA HIS A 215 -32.53 -50.36 -69.32
C HIS A 215 -32.75 -50.53 -70.83
N GLU A 216 -31.96 -49.85 -71.67
CA GLU A 216 -32.01 -49.99 -73.13
C GLU A 216 -31.68 -51.43 -73.58
N LEU A 217 -30.74 -52.10 -72.90
CA LEU A 217 -30.45 -53.52 -73.16
C LEU A 217 -31.64 -54.43 -72.79
N ILE A 218 -32.30 -54.17 -71.65
CA ILE A 218 -33.49 -54.92 -71.24
C ILE A 218 -34.60 -54.77 -72.28
N GLU A 219 -34.89 -53.55 -72.75
CA GLU A 219 -35.89 -53.32 -73.81
C GLU A 219 -35.56 -54.10 -75.09
N SER A 220 -34.30 -54.11 -75.52
CA SER A 220 -33.87 -54.90 -76.69
C SER A 220 -34.04 -56.40 -76.47
N ILE A 221 -33.71 -56.91 -75.27
CA ILE A 221 -33.93 -58.32 -74.93
C ILE A 221 -35.42 -58.65 -74.93
N GLU A 222 -36.28 -57.80 -74.35
CA GLU A 222 -37.73 -57.98 -74.36
C GLU A 222 -38.28 -58.05 -75.79
N GLU A 223 -37.81 -57.19 -76.69
CA GLU A 223 -38.19 -57.22 -78.11
C GLU A 223 -37.74 -58.53 -78.80
N ASN A 224 -36.50 -58.95 -78.56
CA ASN A 224 -35.99 -60.22 -79.08
C ASN A 224 -36.81 -61.42 -78.55
N VAL A 225 -37.16 -61.44 -77.26
CA VAL A 225 -38.01 -62.47 -76.65
C VAL A 225 -39.37 -62.49 -77.32
N LYS A 226 -39.98 -61.33 -77.57
CA LYS A 226 -41.27 -61.23 -78.27
C LYS A 226 -41.20 -61.79 -79.69
N MET A 227 -40.13 -61.50 -80.43
CA MET A 227 -39.91 -62.08 -81.77
C MET A 227 -39.72 -63.60 -81.71
N PHE A 228 -38.96 -64.11 -80.74
CA PHE A 228 -38.79 -65.55 -80.59
C PHE A 228 -40.09 -66.25 -80.22
N LEU A 229 -40.92 -65.68 -79.34
CA LEU A 229 -42.24 -66.22 -79.02
C LEU A 229 -43.13 -66.31 -80.28
N ALA A 230 -43.17 -65.25 -81.10
CA ALA A 230 -43.91 -65.27 -82.37
C ALA A 230 -43.40 -66.34 -83.34
N SER A 231 -42.08 -66.54 -83.42
CA SER A 231 -41.48 -67.62 -84.22
C SER A 231 -41.82 -69.01 -83.68
N ILE A 232 -41.83 -69.20 -82.36
CA ILE A 232 -42.24 -70.45 -81.72
C ILE A 232 -43.71 -70.75 -82.04
N GLU A 233 -44.60 -69.75 -81.95
CA GLU A 233 -46.02 -69.91 -82.31
C GLU A 233 -46.19 -70.29 -83.79
N ALA A 234 -45.46 -69.63 -84.69
CA ALA A 234 -45.47 -69.96 -86.12
C ALA A 234 -44.98 -71.39 -86.39
N ASN A 235 -43.89 -71.79 -85.74
CA ASN A 235 -43.35 -73.15 -85.84
C ASN A 235 -44.33 -74.18 -85.27
N GLN A 236 -44.99 -73.88 -84.14
CA GLN A 236 -46.01 -74.75 -83.55
C GLN A 236 -47.20 -74.95 -84.50
N LYS A 237 -47.63 -73.87 -85.18
CA LYS A 237 -48.67 -73.94 -86.21
C LYS A 237 -48.23 -74.83 -87.39
N ALA A 238 -47.02 -74.62 -87.90
CA ALA A 238 -46.47 -75.43 -89.00
C ALA A 238 -46.36 -76.92 -88.61
N ILE A 239 -45.92 -77.23 -87.39
CA ILE A 239 -45.89 -78.60 -86.86
C ILE A 239 -47.30 -79.20 -86.84
N ASN A 240 -48.30 -78.44 -86.39
CA ASN A 240 -49.69 -78.91 -86.36
C ASN A 240 -50.23 -79.15 -87.78
N GLU A 241 -49.93 -78.29 -88.75
CA GLU A 241 -50.28 -78.48 -90.17
C GLU A 241 -49.63 -79.75 -90.76
N VAL A 242 -48.33 -79.95 -90.53
CA VAL A 242 -47.63 -81.18 -90.95
C VAL A 242 -48.25 -82.42 -90.30
N LYS A 243 -48.63 -82.33 -89.02
CA LYS A 243 -49.31 -83.42 -88.32
C LYS A 243 -50.64 -83.77 -88.99
N MET A 244 -51.45 -82.78 -89.39
CA MET A 244 -52.70 -83.00 -90.13
C MET A 244 -52.45 -83.66 -91.48
N ILE A 245 -51.46 -83.21 -92.25
CA ILE A 245 -51.08 -83.83 -93.54
C ILE A 245 -50.67 -85.30 -93.34
N LEU A 246 -49.93 -85.59 -92.27
CA LEU A 246 -49.52 -86.97 -91.95
C LEU A 246 -50.70 -87.88 -91.58
N GLU A 247 -51.70 -87.33 -90.88
CA GLU A 247 -52.94 -88.05 -90.53
C GLU A 247 -53.80 -88.30 -91.78
N ASP A 248 -53.87 -87.36 -92.72
CA ASP A 248 -54.57 -87.51 -94.01
C ASP A 248 -53.87 -88.54 -94.93
N ALA A 249 -52.53 -88.50 -95.01
CA ALA A 249 -51.73 -89.45 -95.80
C ALA A 249 -51.83 -90.90 -95.27
N LYS A 250 -52.08 -91.09 -93.97
CA LYS A 250 -52.35 -92.42 -93.40
C LYS A 250 -53.68 -93.03 -93.87
N GLY A 251 -54.60 -92.25 -94.44
CA GLY A 251 -55.87 -92.72 -94.99
C GLY A 251 -55.77 -93.46 -96.33
N VAL A 252 -54.61 -93.44 -97.02
CA VAL A 252 -54.47 -93.92 -98.42
C VAL A 252 -53.63 -95.19 -98.57
N HIS A 253 -53.16 -95.83 -97.48
CA HIS A 253 -52.43 -97.09 -97.60
C HIS A 253 -53.35 -98.32 -97.56
N GLU A 254 -53.72 -98.78 -98.76
CA GLU A 254 -54.14 -100.13 -99.08
C GLU A 254 -53.13 -101.14 -98.48
N GLU A 255 -53.53 -101.92 -97.48
CA GLU A 255 -52.63 -102.91 -96.87
C GLU A 255 -52.23 -103.98 -97.90
N LEU A 256 -50.93 -104.04 -98.24
CA LEU A 256 -50.40 -105.09 -99.10
C LEU A 256 -50.57 -106.47 -98.43
N SER A 257 -51.41 -107.31 -99.03
CA SER A 257 -51.60 -108.73 -98.69
C SER A 257 -50.26 -109.49 -98.54
N SER A 258 -50.18 -110.37 -97.52
CA SER A 258 -49.00 -111.15 -97.13
C SER A 258 -48.28 -111.82 -98.31
N SER A 259 -49.05 -112.32 -99.29
CA SER A 259 -48.51 -112.95 -100.49
C SER A 259 -47.72 -111.97 -101.38
N LYS A 260 -48.11 -110.69 -101.45
CA LYS A 260 -47.37 -109.66 -102.20
C LYS A 260 -46.07 -109.28 -101.49
N ARG A 261 -46.05 -109.28 -100.15
CA ARG A 261 -44.81 -109.07 -99.35
C ARG A 261 -43.82 -110.21 -99.52
N ALA A 262 -44.29 -111.45 -99.49
CA ALA A 262 -43.46 -112.62 -99.75
C ALA A 262 -42.90 -112.62 -101.19
N LEU A 263 -43.70 -112.20 -102.18
CA LEU A 263 -43.27 -112.12 -103.57
C LEU A 263 -42.20 -111.04 -103.77
N VAL A 264 -42.35 -109.86 -103.17
CA VAL A 264 -41.32 -108.80 -103.23
C VAL A 264 -40.02 -109.24 -102.53
N PHE A 265 -40.11 -109.97 -101.41
CA PHE A 265 -38.91 -110.52 -100.76
C PHE A 265 -38.23 -111.59 -101.61
N LEU A 266 -38.99 -112.51 -102.22
CA LEU A 266 -38.46 -113.57 -103.08
C LEU A 266 -37.84 -113.02 -104.37
N THR A 267 -38.46 -112.03 -105.01
CA THR A 267 -37.88 -111.40 -106.21
C THR A 267 -36.61 -110.63 -105.89
N THR A 268 -36.54 -109.96 -104.74
CA THR A 268 -35.33 -109.25 -104.29
C THR A 268 -34.19 -110.21 -103.94
N LEU A 269 -34.50 -111.36 -103.30
CA LEU A 269 -33.51 -112.40 -103.01
C LEU A 269 -33.00 -113.10 -104.27
N ALA A 270 -33.88 -113.43 -105.21
CA ALA A 270 -33.49 -114.07 -106.48
C ALA A 270 -32.63 -113.13 -107.34
N ALA A 271 -32.95 -111.83 -107.38
CA ALA A 271 -32.14 -110.83 -108.06
C ALA A 271 -30.75 -110.68 -107.40
N GLY A 272 -30.68 -110.68 -106.06
CA GLY A 272 -29.41 -110.62 -105.32
C GLY A 272 -28.52 -111.84 -105.55
N VAL A 273 -29.08 -113.05 -105.56
CA VAL A 273 -28.32 -114.29 -105.83
C VAL A 273 -27.89 -114.37 -107.30
N GLY A 274 -28.73 -113.92 -108.23
CA GLY A 274 -28.36 -113.80 -109.66
C GLY A 274 -27.20 -112.83 -109.90
N LEU A 275 -27.23 -111.67 -109.26
CA LEU A 275 -26.13 -110.69 -109.37
C LEU A 275 -24.82 -111.22 -108.75
N PHE A 276 -24.90 -111.97 -107.64
CA PHE A 276 -23.73 -112.57 -107.00
C PHE A 276 -23.12 -113.71 -107.82
N ALA A 277 -23.93 -114.54 -108.46
CA ALA A 277 -23.44 -115.62 -109.34
C ALA A 277 -22.78 -115.08 -110.62
N ILE A 278 -23.32 -113.99 -111.20
CA ILE A 278 -22.73 -113.33 -112.37
C ILE A 278 -21.38 -112.68 -112.01
N ASN A 279 -21.25 -112.10 -110.81
CA ASN A 279 -19.99 -111.47 -110.38
C ASN A 279 -18.92 -112.48 -109.92
N ALA A 280 -19.27 -113.75 -109.69
CA ALA A 280 -18.35 -114.80 -109.21
C ALA A 280 -17.77 -115.71 -110.31
N MET A 281 -18.26 -115.65 -111.56
CA MET A 281 -17.78 -116.50 -112.68
C MET A 281 -17.17 -115.75 -113.88
N GLY A 282 -17.11 -114.42 -113.87
CA GLY A 282 -16.52 -113.62 -114.96
C GLY A 282 -15.25 -112.89 -114.52
N GLY A 283 -14.10 -113.56 -114.60
CA GLY A 283 -12.78 -112.93 -114.53
C GLY A 283 -12.20 -112.64 -115.91
N ARG A 284 -11.28 -111.65 -115.97
CA ARG A 284 -10.45 -111.17 -117.12
C ARG A 284 -11.27 -110.43 -118.19
N GLU A 285 -10.97 -109.20 -118.59
CA GLU A 285 -9.75 -108.37 -118.63
C GLU A 285 -10.05 -106.90 -118.26
#